data_AF-A0A345STL3-F1
#
_entry.id   AF-A0A345STL3-F1
#
_cell.length_a   1.000
_cell.length_b   1.000
_cell.length_c   1.000
_cell.angle_alpha   90.00
_cell.angle_beta   90.00
_cell.angle_gamma   90.00
#
_symmetry.space_group_name_H-M   'P 1'
#
loop_
_entity.id
_entity.type
_entity.pdbx_description
1 polymer ?
#
loop_
_entity_poly.entity_id
_entity_poly.type
_entity_poly.pdbx_seq_one_letter_code
_entity_poly.pdbx_strand_id
1 'polypeptide(L)'
;MASKGAGRARLLAAGSLLAAVVLILGALGLLGGLQGIAAQLTADRWQPEQPTGPDHVTARMRAVRAAVTKEFALPFGTGCYREDGGIAGGGEHPLGRACDFMLGPAGVKATGDRAKLGDRIVRWVRDHADEYGIWYVIYQQHIWSSRHPERGWMPMEDRGSITGNHFDHVHISVY
;
A
#
# COMPACT_ATOMS: atom_id res chain seq x y z
N MET A 1 -17.85 -75.57 33.83
CA MET A 1 -18.33 -74.70 34.94
C MET A 1 -17.73 -73.32 34.77
N ALA A 2 -18.58 -72.30 34.87
CA ALA A 2 -18.29 -70.90 34.59
C ALA A 2 -17.64 -70.16 35.77
N SER A 3 -16.92 -69.06 35.48
CA SER A 3 -16.87 -67.81 36.27
C SER A 3 -15.88 -66.86 35.57
N LYS A 4 -16.30 -65.87 34.76
CA LYS A 4 -16.66 -64.48 35.08
C LYS A 4 -15.59 -63.70 35.89
N GLY A 5 -15.01 -62.67 35.26
CA GLY A 5 -14.17 -61.65 35.89
C GLY A 5 -13.95 -60.43 35.00
N ALA A 6 -14.77 -59.40 35.27
CA ALA A 6 -14.78 -57.98 34.90
C ALA A 6 -13.65 -57.37 34.02
N GLY A 7 -14.10 -56.61 33.03
CA GLY A 7 -13.26 -55.84 32.11
C GLY A 7 -12.71 -54.53 32.64
N ARG A 8 -11.77 -53.97 31.85
CA ARG A 8 -11.44 -52.55 31.80
C ARG A 8 -11.21 -52.17 30.34
N ALA A 9 -12.16 -51.44 29.78
CA ALA A 9 -11.99 -50.74 28.51
C ALA A 9 -10.87 -49.71 28.68
N ARG A 10 -9.79 -49.81 27.90
CA ARG A 10 -8.86 -48.70 27.69
C ARG A 10 -9.51 -47.76 26.69
N LEU A 11 -9.99 -46.63 27.21
CA LEU A 11 -10.45 -45.49 26.41
C LEU A 11 -9.28 -44.96 25.58
N LEU A 12 -9.52 -44.81 24.28
CA LEU A 12 -8.65 -44.16 23.31
C LEU A 12 -8.45 -42.69 23.70
N ALA A 13 -7.21 -42.26 23.93
CA ALA A 13 -6.86 -40.84 23.93
C ALA A 13 -6.49 -40.44 22.49
N ALA A 14 -7.50 -40.21 21.65
CA ALA A 14 -7.35 -39.42 20.44
C ALA A 14 -7.34 -37.93 20.84
N GLY A 15 -6.20 -37.48 21.37
CA GLY A 15 -6.00 -36.11 21.81
C GLY A 15 -5.12 -35.34 20.84
N SER A 16 -5.67 -34.23 20.33
CA SER A 16 -4.90 -33.02 19.98
C SER A 16 -4.15 -33.01 18.63
N LEU A 17 -4.88 -33.05 17.52
CA LEU A 17 -4.48 -32.28 16.33
C LEU A 17 -5.27 -30.96 16.20
N LEU A 18 -6.50 -30.86 16.72
CA LEU A 18 -7.31 -29.64 16.63
C LEU A 18 -6.87 -28.50 17.57
N ALA A 19 -6.32 -28.80 18.76
CA ALA A 19 -5.91 -27.76 19.72
C ALA A 19 -4.69 -26.95 19.26
N ALA A 20 -3.76 -27.58 18.52
CA ALA A 20 -2.60 -26.90 17.94
C ALA A 20 -3.02 -25.97 16.77
N VAL A 21 -4.02 -26.35 15.98
CA VAL A 21 -4.52 -25.54 14.85
C VAL A 21 -5.27 -24.29 15.33
N VAL A 22 -6.03 -24.38 16.43
CA VAL A 22 -6.73 -23.21 17.02
C VAL A 22 -5.76 -22.19 17.64
N LEU A 23 -4.67 -22.65 18.27
CA LEU A 23 -3.64 -21.74 18.80
C LEU A 23 -2.83 -21.06 17.69
N ILE A 24 -2.56 -21.75 16.58
CA ILE A 24 -1.86 -21.17 15.43
C ILE A 24 -2.73 -20.14 14.70
N LEU A 25 -4.02 -20.43 14.47
CA LEU A 25 -4.96 -19.47 13.86
C LEU A 25 -5.24 -18.25 14.75
N GLY A 26 -5.32 -18.45 16.07
CA GLY A 26 -5.44 -17.35 17.04
C GLY A 26 -4.18 -16.47 17.04
N ALA A 27 -2.99 -17.06 17.07
CA ALA A 27 -1.73 -16.31 17.01
C ALA A 27 -1.57 -15.52 15.70
N LEU A 28 -1.96 -16.09 14.55
CA LEU A 28 -1.93 -15.41 13.24
C LEU A 28 -2.91 -14.22 13.18
N GLY A 29 -4.12 -14.37 13.73
CA GLY A 29 -5.09 -13.28 13.82
C GLY A 29 -4.66 -12.15 14.76
N LEU A 30 -4.07 -12.49 15.91
CA LEU A 30 -3.50 -11.51 16.83
C LEU A 30 -2.27 -10.79 16.24
N LEU A 31 -1.39 -11.51 15.53
CA LEU A 31 -0.23 -10.92 14.86
C LEU A 31 -0.64 -9.94 13.75
N GLY A 32 -1.63 -10.30 12.92
CA GLY A 32 -2.18 -9.40 11.91
C GLY A 32 -2.84 -8.16 12.52
N GLY A 33 -3.58 -8.32 13.63
CA GLY A 33 -4.18 -7.20 14.36
C GLY A 33 -3.14 -6.25 14.97
N LEU A 34 -2.06 -6.78 15.54
CA LEU A 34 -0.97 -5.98 16.10
C LEU A 34 -0.19 -5.22 15.02
N GLN A 35 0.03 -5.83 13.85
CA GLN A 35 0.66 -5.17 12.70
C GLN A 35 -0.20 -4.01 12.18
N GLY A 36 -1.53 -4.18 12.10
CA GLY A 36 -2.46 -3.11 11.73
C GLY A 36 -2.44 -1.93 12.71
N ILE A 37 -2.43 -2.20 14.02
CA ILE A 37 -2.35 -1.17 15.06
C ILE A 37 -1.02 -0.40 14.98
N ALA A 38 0.11 -1.10 14.84
CA ALA A 38 1.42 -0.47 14.74
C ALA A 38 1.55 0.43 13.49
N ALA A 39 0.98 0.00 12.36
CA ALA A 39 0.94 0.79 11.15
C ALA A 39 0.04 2.03 11.29
N GLN A 40 -1.12 1.89 11.91
CA GLN A 40 -2.01 3.01 12.20
C GLN A 40 -1.32 4.05 13.11
N LEU A 41 -0.65 3.62 14.18
CA LEU A 41 0.09 4.53 15.07
C LEU A 41 1.26 5.22 14.35
N THR A 42 1.93 4.50 13.45
CA THR A 42 2.98 5.03 12.58
C THR A 42 2.43 6.07 11.61
N ALA A 43 1.30 5.80 10.97
CA ALA A 43 0.58 6.74 10.13
C ALA A 43 0.14 7.99 10.91
N ASP A 44 -0.38 7.82 12.13
CA ASP A 44 -0.93 8.91 12.93
C ASP A 44 0.15 9.87 13.46
N ARG A 45 1.43 9.49 13.44
CA ARG A 45 2.55 10.40 13.73
C ARG A 45 2.75 11.44 12.62
N TRP A 46 2.35 11.11 11.40
CA TRP A 46 2.50 11.98 10.25
C TRP A 46 1.30 12.93 10.16
N GLN A 47 1.53 14.19 10.48
CA GLN A 47 0.54 15.25 10.31
C GLN A 47 0.54 15.77 8.88
N PRO A 48 -0.63 16.14 8.34
CA PRO A 48 -0.70 16.74 7.02
C PRO A 48 0.11 18.01 6.89
N GLU A 49 1.01 18.02 5.91
CA GLU A 49 1.80 19.21 5.60
C GLU A 49 1.04 20.17 4.68
N GLN A 50 1.29 21.45 4.88
CA GLN A 50 0.84 22.51 3.98
C GLN A 50 1.86 22.74 2.87
N PRO A 51 1.42 23.05 1.64
CA PRO A 51 2.32 23.34 0.54
C PRO A 51 3.15 24.59 0.85
N THR A 52 4.40 24.60 0.41
CA THR A 52 5.34 25.71 0.62
C THR A 52 6.14 25.97 -0.64
N GLY A 53 6.72 27.15 -0.78
CA GLY A 53 7.55 27.51 -1.93
C GLY A 53 6.75 27.73 -3.23
N PRO A 54 7.44 28.11 -4.32
CA PRO A 54 6.81 28.54 -5.56
C PRO A 54 6.18 27.39 -6.38
N ASP A 55 6.52 26.13 -6.10
CA ASP A 55 5.94 24.97 -6.79
C ASP A 55 4.68 24.44 -6.10
N HIS A 56 4.24 25.05 -4.99
CA HIS A 56 3.06 24.65 -4.21
C HIS A 56 3.06 23.16 -3.79
N VAL A 57 4.26 22.61 -3.54
CA VAL A 57 4.45 21.23 -3.06
C VAL A 57 4.83 21.25 -1.57
N THR A 58 4.48 20.22 -0.80
CA THR A 58 4.95 20.09 0.59
C THR A 58 6.43 19.76 0.66
N ALA A 59 7.06 20.01 1.82
CA ALA A 59 8.46 19.66 2.01
C ALA A 59 8.67 18.13 1.89
N ARG A 60 7.74 17.36 2.47
CA ARG A 60 7.71 15.90 2.38
C ARG A 60 7.59 15.38 0.96
N MET A 61 6.64 15.90 0.18
CA MET A 61 6.47 15.44 -1.20
C MET A 61 7.66 15.85 -2.08
N ARG A 62 8.32 16.98 -1.81
CA ARG A 62 9.61 17.30 -2.47
C ARG A 62 10.71 16.31 -2.12
N ALA A 63 10.82 15.89 -0.86
CA ALA A 63 11.79 14.89 -0.44
C ALA A 63 11.55 13.54 -1.14
N VAL A 64 10.29 13.08 -1.19
CA VAL A 64 9.92 11.86 -1.94
C VAL A 64 10.23 11.99 -3.42
N ARG A 65 9.84 13.10 -4.06
CA ARG A 65 10.14 13.35 -5.47
C ARG A 65 11.64 13.27 -5.73
N ALA A 66 12.46 13.92 -4.91
CA ALA A 66 13.91 13.91 -5.03
C ALA A 66 14.52 12.52 -4.81
N ALA A 67 14.00 11.75 -3.85
CA ALA A 67 14.49 10.40 -3.58
C ALA A 67 14.15 9.43 -4.74
N VAL A 68 12.91 9.47 -5.24
CA VAL A 68 12.48 8.62 -6.36
C VAL A 68 13.23 8.98 -7.65
N THR A 69 13.42 10.27 -7.97
CA THR A 69 14.15 10.67 -9.19
C THR A 69 15.65 10.42 -9.10
N LYS A 70 16.20 10.30 -7.88
CA LYS A 70 17.59 9.87 -7.66
C LYS A 70 17.76 8.37 -7.89
N GLU A 71 16.80 7.56 -7.43
CA GLU A 71 16.84 6.10 -7.54
C GLU A 71 16.48 5.60 -8.95
N PHE A 72 15.55 6.29 -9.62
CA PHE A 72 14.97 5.84 -10.89
C PHE A 72 15.10 6.90 -11.98
N ALA A 73 15.59 6.47 -13.15
CA ALA A 73 15.55 7.30 -14.35
C ALA A 73 14.09 7.44 -14.85
N LEU A 74 13.58 8.67 -14.86
CA LEU A 74 12.19 9.00 -15.20
C LEU A 74 12.14 9.93 -16.43
N PRO A 75 12.26 9.38 -17.66
CA PRO A 75 12.37 10.19 -18.87
C PRO A 75 11.10 10.96 -19.25
N PHE A 76 9.96 10.66 -18.63
CA PHE A 76 8.66 11.31 -18.89
C PHE A 76 8.28 12.35 -17.83
N GLY A 77 9.18 12.62 -16.87
CA GLY A 77 8.99 13.64 -15.85
C GLY A 77 8.07 13.24 -14.70
N THR A 78 7.72 14.24 -13.89
CA THR A 78 6.91 14.08 -12.69
C THR A 78 5.98 15.28 -12.55
N GLY A 79 4.67 15.03 -12.46
CA GLY A 79 3.66 16.06 -12.26
C GLY A 79 3.20 16.10 -10.81
N CYS A 80 3.30 17.24 -10.12
CA CYS A 80 2.89 17.38 -8.73
C CYS A 80 1.69 18.32 -8.60
N TYR A 81 1.86 19.52 -8.06
CA TYR A 81 0.77 20.46 -7.86
C TYR A 81 0.03 20.82 -9.16
N ARG A 82 -1.31 20.80 -9.08
CA ARG A 82 -2.24 21.36 -10.06
C ARG A 82 -3.53 21.76 -9.34
N GLU A 83 -3.97 22.99 -9.58
CA GLU A 83 -5.11 23.60 -8.87
C GLU A 83 -6.42 22.82 -9.08
N ASP A 84 -6.64 22.32 -10.29
CA ASP A 84 -7.82 21.52 -10.65
C ASP A 84 -7.79 20.08 -10.07
N GLY A 85 -6.66 19.65 -9.51
CA GLY A 85 -6.46 18.31 -8.97
C GLY A 85 -6.50 17.18 -9.99
N GLY A 86 -6.57 17.48 -11.29
CA GLY A 86 -6.61 16.51 -12.40
C GLY A 86 -7.82 15.55 -12.42
N ILE A 87 -8.76 15.66 -11.47
CA ILE A 87 -10.03 14.93 -11.42
C ILE A 87 -11.14 15.84 -10.86
N ALA A 88 -12.38 15.63 -11.30
CA ALA A 88 -13.54 16.28 -10.72
C ALA A 88 -13.77 15.79 -9.27
N GLY A 89 -13.53 16.66 -8.29
CA GLY A 89 -13.60 16.33 -6.85
C GLY A 89 -12.30 16.57 -6.08
N GLY A 90 -11.20 16.91 -6.75
CA GLY A 90 -9.92 17.22 -6.11
C GLY A 90 -9.14 15.97 -5.68
N GLY A 91 -8.22 16.14 -4.75
CA GLY A 91 -7.29 15.11 -4.29
C GLY A 91 -6.10 15.75 -3.59
N GLU A 92 -4.96 15.08 -3.60
CA GLU A 92 -3.75 15.52 -2.92
C GLU A 92 -2.88 16.42 -3.80
N HIS A 93 -3.13 16.45 -5.11
CA HIS A 93 -2.43 17.36 -6.03
C HIS A 93 -2.67 18.85 -5.73
N PRO A 94 -3.92 19.35 -5.52
CA PRO A 94 -4.15 20.75 -5.14
C PRO A 94 -3.61 21.10 -3.75
N LEU A 95 -3.31 20.09 -2.94
CA LEU A 95 -2.77 20.25 -1.59
C LEU A 95 -1.24 20.17 -1.57
N GLY A 96 -0.61 19.94 -2.74
CA GLY A 96 0.84 19.80 -2.86
C GLY A 96 1.40 18.50 -2.28
N ARG A 97 0.54 17.51 -2.00
CA ARG A 97 0.87 16.26 -1.31
C ARG A 97 0.94 15.04 -2.22
N ALA A 98 0.82 15.23 -3.53
CA ALA A 98 0.93 14.16 -4.50
C ALA A 98 1.84 14.50 -5.66
N CYS A 99 2.45 13.45 -6.22
CA CYS A 99 3.07 13.49 -7.53
C CYS A 99 2.78 12.21 -8.33
N ASP A 100 2.64 12.39 -9.64
CA ASP A 100 2.59 11.32 -10.64
C ASP A 100 3.95 11.13 -11.27
N PHE A 101 4.52 9.94 -11.12
CA PHE A 101 5.80 9.54 -11.69
C PHE A 101 5.55 8.83 -13.01
N MET A 102 5.68 9.58 -14.11
CA MET A 102 5.28 9.14 -15.44
C MET A 102 6.18 8.00 -15.95
N LEU A 103 5.55 6.91 -16.39
CA LEU A 103 6.24 5.76 -16.98
C LEU A 103 6.25 5.83 -18.52
N GLY A 104 5.41 6.68 -19.09
CA GLY A 104 5.24 6.91 -20.52
C GLY A 104 4.52 8.23 -20.79
N PRO A 105 4.21 8.52 -22.07
CA PRO A 105 3.32 9.63 -22.42
C PRO A 105 1.96 9.46 -21.74
N ALA A 106 1.36 10.57 -21.31
CA ALA A 106 0.02 10.56 -20.73
C ALA A 106 -1.00 9.92 -21.70
N GLY A 107 -1.88 9.08 -21.17
CA GLY A 107 -2.88 8.32 -21.91
C GLY A 107 -2.35 7.04 -22.55
N VAL A 108 -1.05 6.73 -22.43
CA VAL A 108 -0.44 5.52 -23.00
C VAL A 108 -0.05 4.53 -21.92
N LYS A 109 -0.74 3.39 -21.87
CA LYS A 109 -0.47 2.33 -20.89
C LYS A 109 1.00 1.92 -20.93
N ALA A 110 1.65 1.92 -19.76
CA ALA A 110 2.98 1.39 -19.59
C ALA A 110 2.96 -0.14 -19.80
N THR A 111 3.84 -0.62 -20.67
CA THR A 111 4.04 -2.05 -20.96
C THR A 111 5.53 -2.38 -20.96
N GLY A 112 5.86 -3.68 -20.96
CA GLY A 112 7.25 -4.13 -21.02
C GLY A 112 8.11 -3.51 -19.90
N ASP A 113 9.24 -2.92 -20.27
CA ASP A 113 10.19 -2.36 -19.31
C ASP A 113 9.66 -1.14 -18.55
N ARG A 114 8.69 -0.40 -19.12
CA ARG A 114 8.02 0.71 -18.43
C ARG A 114 7.12 0.19 -17.30
N ALA A 115 6.40 -0.92 -17.53
CA ALA A 115 5.62 -1.56 -16.48
C ALA A 115 6.53 -2.11 -15.37
N LYS A 116 7.62 -2.79 -15.73
CA LYS A 116 8.63 -3.27 -14.77
C LYS A 116 9.27 -2.13 -13.96
N LEU A 117 9.45 -0.95 -14.56
CA LEU A 117 9.89 0.25 -13.85
C LEU A 117 8.86 0.70 -12.82
N GLY A 118 7.58 0.77 -13.20
CA GLY A 118 6.49 1.06 -12.28
C GLY A 118 6.46 0.10 -11.08
N ASP A 119 6.58 -1.20 -11.34
CA ASP A 119 6.65 -2.21 -10.27
C ASP A 119 7.84 -1.98 -9.31
N ARG A 120 9.00 -1.55 -9.83
CA ARG A 120 10.17 -1.24 -8.99
C ARG A 120 9.94 0.01 -8.14
N ILE A 121 9.40 1.08 -8.72
CA ILE A 121 9.07 2.32 -7.98
C ILE A 121 8.07 2.00 -6.87
N VAL A 122 6.99 1.29 -7.19
CA VAL A 122 5.95 0.91 -6.23
C VAL A 122 6.53 0.10 -5.06
N ARG A 123 7.39 -0.89 -5.33
CA ARG A 123 8.06 -1.65 -4.26
C ARG A 123 8.92 -0.75 -3.38
N TRP A 124 9.81 0.02 -4.00
CA TRP A 124 10.72 0.91 -3.27
C TRP A 124 9.97 1.91 -2.40
N VAL A 125 8.92 2.54 -2.91
CA VAL A 125 8.12 3.53 -2.18
C VAL A 125 7.40 2.90 -0.99
N ARG A 126 6.89 1.68 -1.14
CA ARG A 126 6.25 0.93 -0.05
C ARG A 126 7.24 0.55 1.03
N ASP A 127 8.45 0.15 0.65
CA ASP A 127 9.53 -0.21 1.57
C ASP A 127 10.04 1.00 2.39
N HIS A 128 9.92 2.22 1.85
CA HIS A 128 10.30 3.47 2.51
C HIS A 128 9.10 4.29 3.01
N ALA A 129 7.91 3.70 3.09
CA ALA A 129 6.68 4.43 3.40
C ALA A 129 6.75 5.16 4.74
N ASP A 130 7.30 4.47 5.75
CA ASP A 130 7.46 4.98 7.10
C ASP A 130 8.50 6.09 7.22
N GLU A 131 9.55 6.05 6.40
CA GLU A 131 10.63 7.05 6.37
C GLU A 131 10.13 8.38 5.79
N TYR A 132 9.39 8.30 4.69
CA TYR A 132 8.95 9.49 3.95
C TYR A 132 7.54 9.96 4.29
N GLY A 133 6.81 9.27 5.15
CA GLY A 133 5.41 9.58 5.42
C GLY A 133 4.54 9.42 4.17
N ILE A 134 4.74 8.33 3.43
CA ILE A 134 3.86 7.95 2.33
C ILE A 134 2.51 7.54 2.90
N TRP A 135 1.42 8.10 2.40
CA TRP A 135 0.06 7.77 2.83
C TRP A 135 -0.56 6.68 1.95
N TYR A 136 -0.52 6.86 0.63
CA TYR A 136 -1.02 5.86 -0.29
C TYR A 136 -0.31 5.92 -1.65
N VAL A 137 -0.38 4.81 -2.38
CA VAL A 137 0.15 4.66 -3.74
C VAL A 137 -0.97 4.13 -4.62
N ILE A 138 -1.15 4.71 -5.80
CA ILE A 138 -2.05 4.21 -6.83
C ILE A 138 -1.24 3.76 -8.04
N TYR A 139 -1.51 2.55 -8.51
CA TYR A 139 -0.87 2.00 -9.70
C TYR A 139 -1.74 0.91 -10.34
N GLN A 140 -1.85 0.93 -11.68
CA GLN A 140 -2.60 -0.05 -12.46
C GLN A 140 -4.01 -0.35 -11.90
N GLN A 141 -4.78 0.70 -11.61
CA GLN A 141 -6.15 0.63 -11.08
C GLN A 141 -6.27 -0.04 -9.69
N HIS A 142 -5.20 -0.03 -8.91
CA HIS A 142 -5.21 -0.46 -7.53
C HIS A 142 -4.65 0.62 -6.61
N ILE A 143 -5.11 0.63 -5.38
CA ILE A 143 -4.61 1.49 -4.31
C ILE A 143 -4.04 0.66 -3.17
N TRP A 144 -2.88 1.07 -2.66
CA TRP A 144 -2.31 0.60 -1.42
C TRP A 144 -2.20 1.77 -0.44
N SER A 145 -2.50 1.54 0.85
CA SER A 145 -2.37 2.56 1.90
C SER A 145 -1.47 2.06 3.03
N SER A 146 -0.54 2.91 3.46
CA SER A 146 0.32 2.67 4.63
C SER A 146 -0.46 2.71 5.94
N ARG A 147 -1.61 3.40 5.96
CA ARG A 147 -2.50 3.48 7.13
C ARG A 147 -3.22 2.17 7.42
N HIS A 148 -3.52 1.41 6.36
CA HIS A 148 -4.28 0.16 6.42
C HIS A 148 -3.57 -0.94 5.64
N PRO A 149 -2.31 -1.29 6.00
CA PRO A 149 -1.52 -2.24 5.23
C PRO A 149 -2.13 -3.63 5.23
N GLU A 150 -2.95 -3.98 6.22
CA GLU A 150 -3.68 -5.24 6.33
C GLU A 150 -4.69 -5.45 5.18
N ARG A 151 -5.12 -4.36 4.52
CA ARG A 151 -6.02 -4.43 3.35
C ARG A 151 -5.28 -4.80 2.07
N GLY A 152 -3.95 -4.71 2.04
CA GLY A 152 -3.16 -4.97 0.84
C GLY A 152 -3.48 -4.02 -0.31
N TRP A 153 -3.42 -4.54 -1.54
CA TRP A 153 -3.83 -3.81 -2.74
C TRP A 153 -5.33 -3.96 -2.95
N MET A 154 -6.03 -2.84 -2.92
CA MET A 154 -7.47 -2.77 -3.16
C MET A 154 -7.74 -2.32 -4.58
N PRO A 155 -8.73 -2.92 -5.28
CA PRO A 155 -9.14 -2.42 -6.59
C PRO A 155 -9.75 -1.03 -6.46
N MET A 156 -9.53 -0.19 -7.48
CA MET A 156 -10.21 1.09 -7.64
C MET A 156 -11.36 1.00 -8.62
N GLU A 157 -12.31 1.93 -8.51
CA GLU A 157 -13.30 2.14 -9.56
C GLU A 157 -12.65 2.51 -10.90
N ASP A 158 -13.32 2.16 -11.99
CA ASP A 158 -12.92 2.61 -13.32
C ASP A 158 -13.28 4.08 -13.53
N ARG A 159 -12.26 4.91 -13.72
CA ARG A 159 -12.38 6.35 -13.99
C ARG A 159 -12.43 6.68 -15.50
N GLY A 160 -12.59 5.66 -16.36
CA GLY A 160 -12.88 5.80 -17.78
C GLY A 160 -11.69 6.16 -18.68
N SER A 161 -10.46 6.15 -18.16
CA SER A 161 -9.26 6.45 -18.97
C SER A 161 -8.00 5.78 -18.44
N ILE A 162 -6.98 5.64 -19.30
CA ILE A 162 -5.66 5.10 -18.93
C ILE A 162 -5.01 5.91 -17.80
N THR A 163 -5.01 7.25 -17.93
CA THR A 163 -4.47 8.15 -16.92
C THR A 163 -5.32 8.13 -15.66
N GLY A 164 -6.64 8.19 -15.76
CA GLY A 164 -7.54 8.09 -14.60
C GLY A 164 -7.33 6.79 -13.81
N ASN A 165 -7.06 5.68 -14.50
CA ASN A 165 -6.81 4.37 -13.90
C ASN A 165 -5.32 4.09 -13.64
N HIS A 166 -4.44 5.10 -13.78
CA HIS A 166 -3.03 5.01 -13.39
C HIS A 166 -2.26 3.88 -14.08
N PHE A 167 -2.56 3.66 -15.35
CA PHE A 167 -1.85 2.66 -16.17
C PHE A 167 -0.59 3.23 -16.83
N ASP A 168 -0.40 4.54 -16.82
CA ASP A 168 0.71 5.27 -17.45
C ASP A 168 1.67 5.94 -16.44
N HIS A 169 1.35 5.92 -15.15
CA HIS A 169 2.17 6.50 -14.08
C HIS A 169 1.98 5.79 -12.74
N VAL A 170 2.93 5.98 -11.82
CA VAL A 170 2.76 5.65 -10.40
C VAL A 170 2.37 6.94 -9.67
N HIS A 171 1.22 6.96 -9.02
CA HIS A 171 0.81 8.08 -8.20
C HIS A 171 1.17 7.82 -6.74
N ILE A 172 1.80 8.81 -6.10
CA ILE A 172 2.20 8.73 -4.70
C ILE A 172 1.64 9.93 -3.97
N SER A 173 0.95 9.66 -2.85
CA SER A 173 0.48 10.67 -1.92
C SER A 173 1.18 10.53 -0.58
N VAL A 174 1.51 11.67 0.04
CA VAL A 174 2.08 11.77 1.39
C VAL A 174 1.07 12.37 2.37
N TYR A 175 1.30 12.17 3.66
CA TYR A 175 0.48 12.78 4.70
C TYR A 175 0.43 14.30 4.59
#